data_AF-A0AAJ1IFG3-F1
#
_entry.id   AF-A0AAJ1IFG3-F1
#
_cell.length_a   1.000
_cell.length_b   1.000
_cell.length_c   1.000
_cell.angle_alpha   90.00
_cell.angle_beta   90.00
_cell.angle_gamma   90.00
#
_symmetry.space_group_name_H-M   'P 1'
#
loop_
_entity.id
_entity.type
_entity.pdbx_description
1 polymer ?
#
loop_
_entity_poly.entity_id
_entity_poly.type
_entity_poly.pdbx_seq_one_letter_code
_entity_poly.pdbx_strand_id
1 'polypeptide(L)'
;MDESNDNLKHHCGVAGFFSAEPANLPEKLFYSLFSLQHRGQESAGISYRENGKTISYKDLGMVSAVLSRYLTKQRLTSAGIGHVRYSTRGGNRLENAQPISVTCNKGDIALAHNGNISNAAKLHSELTETGSIFQTTSDTELILHMISLSRKTSFFEAFTETLERLEGAFSMVLIHDDSLIVVRDPNGFRPLYIGTKDGITAAASETCALETLNMTEYRQVEPGEVIVVNKKGLKSSFLKSSNSISQCIFELIYFARPDSRVFDESVHGTRKRMGAALWECDPVKGDVVVPVPDSGNNAAIGYAEASGIPFDHGLTRNHYAGRSFIMPTTAQRELAVRMKLHPIREAIAGKKIILVDDSLVRGTTSKILVKMLKDAGASEVHLRLSSPELKWPCFFGIDIPTRQELISNSKTPQEIAEYIGADSVMFLPVEKLKSCVSESDKYCYACFCGDYPVKAE
;
A
#
# COMPACT_ATOMS: atom_id res chain seq x y z
N MET A 1 -22.31 13.22 1.36
CA MET A 1 -21.24 13.32 0.35
C MET A 1 -19.94 13.51 1.11
N ASP A 2 -19.12 12.48 1.14
CA ASP A 2 -17.96 12.36 2.03
C ASP A 2 -16.71 12.95 1.34
N GLU A 3 -16.49 14.25 1.51
CA GLU A 3 -15.33 14.98 0.96
C GLU A 3 -14.05 14.76 1.79
N SER A 4 -13.69 13.52 2.12
CA SER A 4 -12.60 13.25 3.06
C SER A 4 -11.28 12.78 2.44
N ASN A 5 -10.34 13.73 2.42
CA ASN A 5 -8.87 13.58 2.26
C ASN A 5 -8.37 13.31 0.81
N ASP A 6 -7.39 14.10 0.36
CA ASP A 6 -6.71 13.96 -0.94
C ASP A 6 -5.68 12.83 -0.99
N ASN A 7 -5.37 12.21 0.15
CA ASN A 7 -4.41 11.12 0.16
C ASN A 7 -5.07 9.87 -0.39
N LEU A 8 -4.40 9.22 -1.34
CA LEU A 8 -4.75 7.88 -1.77
C LEU A 8 -4.65 6.94 -0.56
N LYS A 9 -5.74 6.23 -0.28
CA LYS A 9 -5.85 5.28 0.84
C LYS A 9 -5.76 3.84 0.31
N HIS A 10 -5.68 2.87 1.22
CA HIS A 10 -5.75 1.41 0.94
C HIS A 10 -4.44 0.73 0.56
N HIS A 11 -3.51 0.58 1.51
CA HIS A 11 -2.39 -0.36 1.37
C HIS A 11 -2.37 -1.20 2.63
N CYS A 12 -2.69 -2.49 2.54
CA CYS A 12 -2.50 -3.33 3.71
C CYS A 12 -1.08 -3.88 3.69
N GLY A 13 -0.55 -4.20 4.87
CA GLY A 13 0.71 -4.91 5.01
C GLY A 13 0.44 -6.27 5.61
N VAL A 14 0.98 -7.32 4.99
CA VAL A 14 0.96 -8.68 5.54
C VAL A 14 2.36 -9.13 5.92
N ALA A 15 2.45 -9.93 6.98
CA ALA A 15 3.66 -10.62 7.38
C ALA A 15 3.32 -12.05 7.85
N GLY A 16 4.17 -13.02 7.55
CA GLY A 16 4.00 -14.41 7.93
C GLY A 16 5.33 -15.05 8.28
N PHE A 17 5.33 -15.95 9.26
CA PHE A 17 6.51 -16.65 9.76
C PHE A 17 6.21 -18.12 9.96
N PHE A 18 7.19 -18.94 9.61
CA PHE A 18 7.24 -20.36 9.95
C PHE A 18 8.60 -20.69 10.57
N SER A 19 8.61 -21.56 11.57
CA SER A 19 9.82 -22.09 12.18
C SER A 19 9.63 -23.57 12.50
N ALA A 20 10.56 -24.41 12.02
CA ALA A 20 10.53 -25.85 12.28
C ALA A 20 10.70 -26.13 13.79
N GLU A 21 11.65 -25.43 14.41
CA GLU A 21 11.84 -25.36 15.86
C GLU A 21 11.06 -24.17 16.42
N PRO A 22 10.13 -24.34 17.38
CA PRO A 22 9.30 -23.26 17.88
C PRO A 22 10.12 -22.03 18.34
N ALA A 23 9.76 -20.86 17.82
CA ALA A 23 10.44 -19.59 18.10
C ALA A 23 9.43 -18.52 18.53
N ASN A 24 9.89 -17.38 19.06
CA ASN A 24 9.03 -16.26 19.46
C ASN A 24 8.49 -15.49 18.24
N LEU A 25 7.66 -16.12 17.41
CA LEU A 25 7.13 -15.53 16.18
C LEU A 25 6.22 -14.31 16.42
N PRO A 26 5.40 -14.23 17.49
CA PRO A 26 4.61 -13.03 17.78
C PRO A 26 5.44 -11.76 17.94
N GLU A 27 6.64 -11.85 18.52
CA GLU A 27 7.57 -10.73 18.60
C GLU A 27 8.15 -10.37 17.22
N LYS A 28 8.51 -11.35 16.39
CA LYS A 28 9.00 -11.10 15.02
C LYS A 28 7.93 -10.46 14.14
N LEU A 29 6.68 -10.89 14.29
CA LEU A 29 5.53 -10.27 13.67
C LEU A 29 5.36 -8.82 14.12
N PHE A 30 5.54 -8.50 15.40
CA PHE A 30 5.50 -7.11 15.88
C PHE A 30 6.50 -6.23 15.11
N TYR A 31 7.78 -6.60 15.05
CA TYR A 31 8.80 -5.78 14.40
C TYR A 31 8.59 -5.66 12.88
N SER A 32 8.14 -6.75 12.24
CA SER A 32 7.82 -6.77 10.81
C SER A 32 6.64 -5.85 10.49
N LEU A 33 5.55 -5.95 11.25
CA LEU A 33 4.38 -5.11 11.06
C LEU A 33 4.66 -3.65 11.42
N PHE A 34 5.48 -3.40 12.44
CA PHE A 34 5.93 -2.04 12.78
C PHE A 34 6.67 -1.40 11.61
N SER A 35 7.49 -2.19 10.89
CA SER A 35 8.18 -1.75 9.68
C SER A 35 7.24 -1.50 8.50
N LEU A 36 6.09 -2.18 8.47
CA LEU A 36 5.03 -2.00 7.48
C LEU A 36 3.95 -0.99 7.91
N GLN A 37 4.11 -0.29 9.03
CA GLN A 37 3.10 0.59 9.61
C GLN A 37 2.64 1.70 8.64
N HIS A 38 3.49 2.12 7.70
CA HIS A 38 3.14 3.10 6.67
C HIS A 38 2.06 2.60 5.72
N ARG A 39 1.90 1.28 5.56
CA ARG A 39 0.83 0.69 4.76
C ARG A 39 -0.52 0.94 5.43
N GLY A 40 -0.67 0.63 6.71
CA GLY A 40 -1.94 0.77 7.43
C GLY A 40 -1.75 1.14 8.89
N GLN A 41 -2.57 2.04 9.45
CA GLN A 41 -2.48 2.45 10.86
C GLN A 41 -3.84 2.47 11.57
N GLU A 42 -4.87 1.88 10.94
CA GLU A 42 -6.25 1.82 11.40
C GLU A 42 -6.45 0.66 12.36
N SER A 43 -5.83 -0.47 12.05
CA SER A 43 -5.81 -1.63 12.92
C SER A 43 -4.56 -2.47 12.68
N ALA A 44 -4.20 -3.24 13.69
CA ALA A 44 -3.15 -4.23 13.62
C ALA A 44 -3.65 -5.53 14.27
N GLY A 45 -3.11 -6.65 13.83
CA GLY A 45 -3.45 -7.95 14.40
C GLY A 45 -2.44 -9.02 14.05
N ILE A 46 -2.40 -10.05 14.89
CA ILE A 46 -1.63 -11.27 14.65
C ILE A 46 -2.46 -12.51 14.98
N SER A 47 -2.18 -13.59 14.27
CA SER A 47 -2.64 -14.95 14.55
C SER A 47 -1.44 -15.87 14.63
N TYR A 48 -1.40 -16.78 15.60
CA TYR A 48 -0.32 -17.75 15.74
C TYR A 48 -0.81 -19.08 16.32
N ARG A 49 -0.01 -20.14 16.18
CA ARG A 49 -0.34 -21.47 16.68
C ARG A 49 0.03 -21.65 18.14
N GLU A 50 -0.89 -22.13 18.96
CA GLU A 50 -0.64 -22.51 20.35
C GLU A 50 -1.48 -23.74 20.69
N ASN A 51 -0.86 -24.80 21.19
CA ASN A 51 -1.53 -26.03 21.63
C ASN A 51 -2.53 -26.61 20.60
N GLY A 52 -2.15 -26.63 19.32
CA GLY A 52 -2.98 -27.15 18.23
C GLY A 52 -4.17 -26.26 17.85
N LYS A 53 -4.22 -25.00 18.31
CA LYS A 53 -5.25 -24.02 17.96
C LYS A 53 -4.64 -22.72 17.47
N THR A 54 -5.41 -21.96 16.69
CA THR A 54 -5.05 -20.62 16.28
C THR A 54 -5.50 -19.62 17.34
N ILE A 55 -4.54 -18.84 17.85
CA ILE A 55 -4.78 -17.73 18.76
C ILE A 55 -4.68 -16.44 17.97
N SER A 56 -5.76 -15.66 17.96
CA SER A 56 -5.83 -14.38 17.26
C SER A 56 -6.02 -13.22 18.23
N TYR A 57 -5.29 -12.15 18.00
CA TYR A 57 -5.53 -10.87 18.64
C TYR A 57 -5.40 -9.76 17.62
N LYS A 58 -6.40 -8.89 17.59
CA LYS A 58 -6.49 -7.75 16.69
C LYS A 58 -7.24 -6.62 17.38
N ASP A 59 -6.84 -5.39 17.11
CA ASP A 59 -7.48 -4.21 17.66
C ASP A 59 -7.31 -3.01 16.73
N LEU A 60 -8.11 -1.96 16.95
CA LEU A 60 -7.95 -0.69 16.26
C LEU A 60 -6.72 0.05 16.79
N GLY A 61 -6.00 0.70 15.88
CA GLY A 61 -4.82 1.51 16.18
C GLY A 61 -3.52 0.99 15.57
N MET A 62 -2.44 1.67 15.92
CA MET A 62 -1.08 1.37 15.46
C MET A 62 -0.52 0.10 16.11
N VAL A 63 0.45 -0.53 15.46
CA VAL A 63 1.16 -1.73 15.92
C VAL A 63 1.70 -1.56 17.34
N SER A 64 2.29 -0.41 17.65
CA SER A 64 2.83 -0.13 18.99
C SER A 64 1.73 -0.09 20.07
N ALA A 65 0.53 0.41 19.77
CA ALA A 65 -0.57 0.44 20.72
C ALA A 65 -1.19 -0.95 20.91
N VAL A 66 -1.36 -1.69 19.81
CA VAL A 66 -2.09 -2.96 19.80
C VAL A 66 -1.20 -4.13 20.23
N LEU A 67 -0.01 -4.24 19.64
CA LEU A 67 0.78 -5.47 19.66
C LEU A 67 1.96 -5.46 20.65
N SER A 68 2.23 -4.36 21.38
CA SER A 68 3.32 -4.30 22.37
C SER A 68 3.24 -5.36 23.48
N ARG A 69 2.05 -5.92 23.72
CA ARG A 69 1.84 -7.07 24.61
C ARG A 69 2.63 -8.34 24.24
N TYR A 70 3.14 -8.41 23.01
CA TYR A 70 3.94 -9.53 22.52
C TYR A 70 5.43 -9.38 22.81
N LEU A 71 5.87 -8.22 23.33
CA LEU A 71 7.27 -7.94 23.64
C LEU A 71 7.69 -8.36 25.06
N THR A 72 6.73 -8.57 25.96
CA THR A 72 7.01 -8.80 27.39
C THR A 72 7.17 -10.28 27.77
N LYS A 73 6.60 -11.20 26.99
CA LYS A 73 6.64 -12.64 27.25
C LYS A 73 6.86 -13.41 25.96
N GLN A 74 7.84 -14.30 25.97
CA GLN A 74 8.09 -15.21 24.85
C GLN A 74 6.94 -16.18 24.64
N ARG A 75 6.56 -16.39 23.38
CA ARG A 75 5.52 -17.32 22.95
C ARG A 75 6.08 -18.18 21.83
N LEU A 76 6.59 -19.35 22.18
CA LEU A 76 7.23 -20.26 21.23
C LEU A 76 6.16 -20.93 20.37
N THR A 77 6.24 -20.73 19.06
CA THR A 77 5.29 -21.26 18.09
C THR A 77 5.98 -21.56 16.76
N SER A 78 5.40 -22.45 15.97
CA SER A 78 5.92 -22.84 14.66
C SER A 78 5.34 -22.03 13.51
N ALA A 79 4.19 -21.37 13.68
CA ALA A 79 3.58 -20.58 12.61
C ALA A 79 2.85 -19.35 13.17
N GLY A 80 2.97 -18.23 12.47
CA GLY A 80 2.31 -16.99 12.81
C GLY A 80 2.13 -16.08 11.60
N ILE A 81 1.02 -15.35 11.54
CA ILE A 81 0.74 -14.33 10.54
C ILE A 81 0.27 -13.04 11.19
N GLY A 82 0.39 -11.93 10.47
CA GLY A 82 0.02 -10.62 10.95
C GLY A 82 -0.37 -9.67 9.84
N HIS A 83 -1.06 -8.62 10.24
CA HIS A 83 -1.62 -7.65 9.32
C HIS A 83 -1.62 -6.24 9.92
N VAL A 84 -1.35 -5.24 9.08
CA VAL A 84 -1.66 -3.83 9.32
C VAL A 84 -2.66 -3.34 8.28
N ARG A 85 -3.75 -2.75 8.73
CA ARG A 85 -4.87 -2.36 7.87
C ARG A 85 -4.87 -0.87 7.63
N TYR A 86 -5.14 -0.49 6.39
CA TYR A 86 -5.72 0.81 6.07
C TYR A 86 -7.22 0.66 5.83
N SER A 87 -8.09 1.53 6.35
CA SER A 87 -9.53 1.39 6.16
C SER A 87 -9.93 1.83 4.76
N THR A 88 -10.82 1.06 4.15
CA THR A 88 -11.19 1.12 2.75
C THR A 88 -12.71 1.26 2.69
N ARG A 89 -13.36 0.71 1.66
CA ARG A 89 -14.78 0.36 1.75
C ARG A 89 -15.05 -0.51 3.00
N GLY A 90 -16.14 -0.24 3.69
CA GLY A 90 -16.51 -0.94 4.93
C GLY A 90 -16.11 -0.25 6.24
N GLY A 91 -15.29 0.80 6.17
CA GLY A 91 -15.00 1.67 7.30
C GLY A 91 -14.04 1.10 8.35
N ASN A 92 -13.75 1.93 9.35
CA ASN A 92 -12.83 1.64 10.44
C ASN A 92 -13.53 0.91 11.61
N ARG A 93 -13.95 -0.35 11.34
CA ARG A 93 -14.61 -1.22 12.33
C ARG A 93 -13.67 -2.36 12.72
N LEU A 94 -13.71 -2.74 14.00
CA LEU A 94 -12.88 -3.83 14.54
C LEU A 94 -13.15 -5.17 13.85
N GLU A 95 -14.39 -5.43 13.46
CA GLU A 95 -14.79 -6.63 12.71
C GLU A 95 -13.97 -6.81 11.41
N ASN A 96 -13.64 -5.71 10.73
CA ASN A 96 -12.84 -5.70 9.51
C ASN A 96 -11.31 -5.76 9.77
N ALA A 97 -10.86 -5.76 11.03
CA ALA A 97 -9.44 -5.96 11.34
C ALA A 97 -9.02 -7.40 10.98
N GLN A 98 -7.78 -7.56 10.56
CA GLN A 98 -7.21 -8.85 10.14
C GLN A 98 -6.02 -9.21 11.05
N PRO A 99 -5.59 -10.49 11.11
CA PRO A 99 -6.14 -11.65 10.40
C PRO A 99 -7.57 -12.02 10.82
N ILE A 100 -8.31 -12.71 9.95
CA ILE A 100 -9.57 -13.37 10.30
C ILE A 100 -9.28 -14.86 10.51
N SER A 101 -9.74 -15.42 11.62
CA SER A 101 -9.54 -16.83 11.98
C SER A 101 -10.89 -17.53 12.11
N VAL A 102 -11.01 -18.71 11.52
CA VAL A 102 -12.21 -19.55 11.55
C VAL A 102 -11.84 -21.01 11.71
N THR A 103 -12.78 -21.80 12.22
CA THR A 103 -12.72 -23.26 12.17
C THR A 103 -13.86 -23.74 11.31
N CYS A 104 -13.57 -24.55 10.29
CA CYS A 104 -14.57 -25.09 9.39
C CYS A 104 -14.31 -26.56 9.06
N ASN A 105 -15.07 -27.11 8.12
CA ASN A 105 -14.89 -28.46 7.57
C ASN A 105 -13.53 -28.69 6.88
N LYS A 106 -12.69 -27.65 6.73
CA LYS A 106 -11.33 -27.73 6.20
C LYS A 106 -10.23 -27.57 7.26
N GLY A 107 -10.59 -27.51 8.55
CA GLY A 107 -9.65 -27.33 9.65
C GLY A 107 -9.64 -25.92 10.22
N ASP A 108 -8.55 -25.60 10.93
CA ASP A 108 -8.34 -24.29 11.56
C ASP A 108 -7.54 -23.39 10.59
N ILE A 109 -8.14 -22.25 10.22
CA ILE A 109 -7.61 -21.35 9.20
C ILE A 109 -7.55 -19.94 9.76
N ALA A 110 -6.40 -19.28 9.62
CA ALA A 110 -6.31 -17.83 9.71
C ALA A 110 -5.75 -17.24 8.42
N LEU A 111 -6.33 -16.12 7.97
CA LEU A 111 -5.97 -15.46 6.72
C LEU A 111 -5.76 -13.96 6.94
N ALA A 112 -4.67 -13.45 6.36
CA ALA A 112 -4.44 -12.03 6.16
C ALA A 112 -4.21 -11.74 4.67
N HIS A 113 -4.79 -10.65 4.18
CA HIS A 113 -4.92 -10.31 2.77
C HIS A 113 -4.58 -8.83 2.54
N ASN A 114 -3.68 -8.58 1.59
CA ASN A 114 -3.43 -7.28 1.00
C ASN A 114 -3.85 -7.28 -0.47
N GLY A 115 -4.85 -6.48 -0.82
CA GLY A 115 -5.38 -6.41 -2.17
C GLY A 115 -6.85 -6.03 -2.20
N ASN A 116 -7.48 -6.25 -3.34
CA ASN A 116 -8.92 -6.07 -3.55
C ASN A 116 -9.40 -7.08 -4.59
N ILE A 117 -10.46 -7.81 -4.24
CA ILE A 117 -11.11 -8.77 -5.13
C ILE A 117 -12.13 -8.02 -6.00
N SER A 118 -11.86 -7.89 -7.30
CA SER A 118 -12.66 -7.06 -8.20
C SER A 118 -14.07 -7.63 -8.45
N ASN A 119 -14.22 -8.95 -8.39
CA ASN A 119 -15.51 -9.63 -8.51
C ASN A 119 -16.16 -9.94 -7.15
N ALA A 120 -15.73 -9.29 -6.05
CA ALA A 120 -16.24 -9.54 -4.70
C ALA A 120 -17.76 -9.36 -4.58
N ALA A 121 -18.34 -8.35 -5.22
CA ALA A 121 -19.78 -8.09 -5.15
C ALA A 121 -20.61 -9.26 -5.70
N LYS A 122 -20.20 -9.79 -6.86
CA LYS A 122 -20.81 -10.96 -7.48
C LYS A 122 -20.68 -12.19 -6.59
N LEU A 123 -19.47 -12.50 -6.13
CA LEU A 123 -19.20 -13.65 -5.26
C LEU A 123 -19.98 -13.57 -3.93
N HIS A 124 -20.09 -12.37 -3.36
CA HIS A 124 -20.87 -12.11 -2.16
C HIS A 124 -22.37 -12.38 -2.39
N SER A 125 -22.93 -11.96 -3.53
CA SER A 125 -24.34 -12.25 -3.88
C SER A 125 -24.59 -13.76 -3.99
N GLU A 126 -23.75 -14.48 -4.73
CA GLU A 126 -23.85 -15.94 -4.89
C GLU A 126 -23.83 -16.68 -3.53
N LEU A 127 -22.98 -16.23 -2.61
CA LEU A 127 -22.86 -16.80 -1.26
C LEU A 127 -24.06 -16.45 -0.38
N THR A 128 -24.59 -15.24 -0.49
CA THR A 128 -25.75 -14.79 0.30
C THR A 128 -27.03 -15.48 -0.17
N GLU A 129 -27.21 -15.67 -1.47
CA GLU A 129 -28.33 -16.41 -2.07
C GLU A 129 -28.37 -17.89 -1.64
N THR A 130 -27.20 -18.45 -1.31
CA THR A 130 -27.06 -19.81 -0.78
C THR A 130 -27.13 -19.88 0.76
N GLY A 131 -27.38 -18.75 1.42
CA GLY A 131 -27.61 -18.67 2.87
C GLY A 131 -26.38 -18.35 3.72
N SER A 132 -25.26 -17.93 3.12
CA SER A 132 -24.09 -17.47 3.88
C SER A 132 -24.38 -16.17 4.60
N ILE A 133 -23.91 -16.05 5.85
CA ILE A 133 -23.98 -14.83 6.65
C ILE A 133 -22.59 -14.22 6.78
N PHE A 134 -22.50 -12.90 6.61
CA PHE A 134 -21.26 -12.14 6.73
C PHE A 134 -21.31 -11.26 7.97
N GLN A 135 -20.22 -11.24 8.73
CA GLN A 135 -20.02 -10.38 9.91
C GLN A 135 -19.20 -9.13 9.59
N THR A 136 -18.53 -9.13 8.44
CA THR A 136 -17.62 -8.08 7.99
C THR A 136 -17.96 -7.67 6.56
N THR A 137 -17.24 -6.68 6.06
CA THR A 137 -17.30 -6.24 4.66
C THR A 137 -15.98 -6.54 3.94
N SER A 138 -15.17 -7.45 4.50
CA SER A 138 -13.82 -7.75 4.05
C SER A 138 -13.81 -8.88 3.02
N ASP A 139 -13.05 -8.70 1.94
CA ASP A 139 -12.71 -9.77 1.00
C ASP A 139 -12.12 -11.01 1.69
N THR A 140 -11.45 -10.82 2.83
CA THR A 140 -10.90 -11.91 3.65
C THR A 140 -11.98 -12.89 4.11
N GLU A 141 -13.14 -12.39 4.55
CA GLU A 141 -14.25 -13.23 4.99
C GLU A 141 -14.90 -13.95 3.81
N LEU A 142 -15.03 -13.26 2.67
CA LEU A 142 -15.47 -13.84 1.41
C LEU A 142 -14.63 -15.06 1.01
N ILE A 143 -13.30 -14.93 1.04
CA ILE A 143 -12.37 -16.02 0.72
C ILE A 143 -12.57 -17.21 1.68
N LEU A 144 -12.73 -16.95 2.99
CA LEU A 144 -12.96 -18.00 3.98
C LEU A 144 -14.30 -18.74 3.76
N HIS A 145 -15.37 -18.02 3.39
CA HIS A 145 -16.64 -18.64 2.99
C HIS A 145 -16.47 -19.57 1.79
N MET A 146 -15.80 -19.10 0.73
CA MET A 146 -15.56 -19.91 -0.47
C MET A 146 -14.79 -21.20 -0.16
N ILE A 147 -13.75 -21.13 0.67
CA ILE A 147 -12.99 -22.30 1.12
C ILE A 147 -13.90 -23.28 1.88
N SER A 148 -14.73 -22.78 2.80
CA SER A 148 -15.60 -23.61 3.64
C SER A 148 -16.70 -24.33 2.85
N LEU A 149 -17.22 -23.70 1.80
CA LEU A 149 -18.31 -24.22 0.98
C LEU A 149 -17.82 -25.08 -0.20
N SER A 150 -16.52 -25.08 -0.47
CA SER A 150 -15.93 -25.98 -1.46
C SER A 150 -16.27 -27.45 -1.14
N ARG A 151 -16.70 -28.18 -2.18
CA ARG A 151 -16.98 -29.62 -2.11
C ARG A 151 -15.72 -30.47 -2.09
N LYS A 152 -14.53 -29.88 -2.30
CA LYS A 152 -13.25 -30.59 -2.20
C LYS A 152 -13.01 -31.04 -0.77
N THR A 153 -12.40 -32.20 -0.58
CA THR A 153 -12.11 -32.73 0.76
C THR A 153 -10.84 -32.09 1.33
N SER A 154 -9.81 -31.94 0.50
CA SER A 154 -8.55 -31.33 0.91
C SER A 154 -8.66 -29.82 1.00
N PHE A 155 -8.08 -29.23 2.04
CA PHE A 155 -7.93 -27.78 2.14
C PHE A 155 -7.21 -27.20 0.92
N PHE A 156 -6.10 -27.80 0.47
CA PHE A 156 -5.33 -27.27 -0.65
C PHE A 156 -6.11 -27.28 -1.97
N GLU A 157 -6.95 -28.29 -2.19
CA GLU A 157 -7.83 -28.33 -3.36
C GLU A 157 -8.94 -27.28 -3.28
N ALA A 158 -9.57 -27.12 -2.11
CA ALA A 158 -10.59 -26.10 -1.86
C ALA A 158 -10.02 -24.68 -2.00
N PHE A 159 -8.80 -24.47 -1.49
CA PHE A 159 -8.10 -23.21 -1.58
C PHE A 159 -7.71 -22.89 -3.02
N THR A 160 -7.17 -23.85 -3.76
CA THR A 160 -6.86 -23.68 -5.19
C THR A 160 -8.11 -23.36 -6.01
N GLU A 161 -9.22 -24.09 -5.79
CA GLU A 161 -10.51 -23.80 -6.43
C GLU A 161 -11.03 -22.40 -6.09
N THR A 162 -10.83 -21.96 -4.84
CA THR A 162 -11.18 -20.59 -4.42
C THR A 162 -10.36 -19.58 -5.20
N LEU A 163 -9.03 -19.73 -5.23
CA LEU A 163 -8.11 -18.81 -5.90
C LEU A 163 -8.38 -18.72 -7.42
N GLU A 164 -8.75 -19.82 -8.07
CA GLU A 164 -9.12 -19.84 -9.50
C GLU A 164 -10.40 -19.03 -9.81
N ARG A 165 -11.23 -18.73 -8.81
CA ARG A 165 -12.46 -17.93 -8.97
C ARG A 165 -12.27 -16.45 -8.61
N LEU A 166 -11.17 -16.09 -7.95
CA LEU A 166 -10.91 -14.71 -7.55
C LEU A 166 -10.40 -13.91 -8.75
N GLU A 167 -11.02 -12.76 -8.99
CA GLU A 167 -10.50 -11.75 -9.92
C GLU A 167 -10.00 -10.54 -9.11
N GLY A 168 -8.95 -9.89 -9.59
CA GLY A 168 -8.38 -8.71 -8.95
C GLY A 168 -6.97 -8.94 -8.42
N ALA A 169 -6.65 -8.30 -7.30
CA ALA A 169 -5.30 -8.25 -6.75
C ALA A 169 -5.28 -8.84 -5.35
N PHE A 170 -4.29 -9.69 -5.06
CA PHE A 170 -4.12 -10.23 -3.72
C PHE A 170 -2.69 -10.72 -3.45
N SER A 171 -2.20 -10.38 -2.28
CA SER A 171 -1.06 -11.00 -1.61
C SER A 171 -1.53 -11.47 -0.24
N MET A 172 -1.42 -12.77 0.02
CA MET A 172 -2.01 -13.39 1.20
C MET A 172 -0.96 -14.18 1.98
N VAL A 173 -1.14 -14.18 3.29
CA VAL A 173 -0.49 -15.13 4.19
C VAL A 173 -1.57 -15.83 5.01
N LEU A 174 -1.46 -17.15 5.11
CA LEU A 174 -2.42 -17.99 5.83
C LEU A 174 -1.70 -18.93 6.79
N ILE A 175 -2.40 -19.27 7.85
CA ILE A 175 -2.12 -20.44 8.65
C ILE A 175 -3.21 -21.47 8.33
N HIS A 176 -2.81 -22.68 7.97
CA HIS A 176 -3.68 -23.84 7.91
C HIS A 176 -3.05 -24.95 8.74
N ASP A 177 -3.72 -25.32 9.82
CA ASP A 177 -3.16 -26.16 10.88
C ASP A 177 -1.76 -25.65 11.30
N ASP A 178 -0.69 -26.43 11.10
CA ASP A 178 0.68 -26.04 11.47
C ASP A 178 1.55 -25.61 10.26
N SER A 179 0.91 -25.18 9.16
CA SER A 179 1.59 -24.71 7.95
C SER A 179 1.41 -23.20 7.76
N LEU A 180 2.48 -22.52 7.32
CA LEU A 180 2.38 -21.20 6.72
C LEU A 180 2.13 -21.36 5.21
N ILE A 181 1.17 -20.61 4.68
CA ILE A 181 0.89 -20.55 3.25
C ILE A 181 1.06 -19.10 2.79
N VAL A 182 1.70 -18.91 1.65
CA VAL A 182 2.00 -17.60 1.08
C VAL A 182 1.55 -17.61 -0.38
N VAL A 183 0.73 -16.65 -0.78
CA VAL A 183 0.11 -16.61 -2.11
C VAL A 183 0.18 -15.21 -2.71
N ARG A 184 0.47 -15.16 -4.00
CA ARG A 184 0.36 -13.94 -4.81
C ARG A 184 -0.56 -14.19 -6.02
N ASP A 185 -1.35 -13.18 -6.39
CA ASP A 185 -2.26 -13.24 -7.53
C ASP A 185 -1.53 -13.50 -8.86
N PRO A 186 -2.21 -14.09 -9.87
CA PRO A 186 -1.59 -14.42 -11.17
C PRO A 186 -0.99 -13.24 -11.92
N ASN A 187 -1.49 -12.01 -11.71
CA ASN A 187 -0.95 -10.81 -12.34
C ASN A 187 0.19 -10.17 -11.53
N GLY A 188 0.41 -10.62 -10.29
CA GLY A 188 1.43 -10.08 -9.40
C GLY A 188 1.19 -8.62 -8.99
N PHE A 189 -0.07 -8.15 -8.90
CA PHE A 189 -0.38 -6.73 -8.63
C PHE A 189 0.29 -6.21 -7.36
N ARG A 190 0.19 -6.97 -6.26
CA ARG A 190 0.66 -6.57 -4.94
C ARG A 190 2.02 -7.20 -4.63
N PRO A 191 2.93 -6.49 -3.95
CA PRO A 191 4.24 -7.03 -3.62
C PRO A 191 4.14 -8.03 -2.48
N LEU A 192 4.94 -9.10 -2.61
CA LEU A 192 5.10 -10.11 -1.58
C LEU A 192 6.48 -10.76 -1.77
N TYR A 193 7.22 -10.86 -0.68
CA TYR A 193 8.57 -11.41 -0.64
C TYR A 193 8.63 -12.56 0.34
N ILE A 194 9.53 -13.50 0.09
CA ILE A 194 9.81 -14.63 0.97
C ILE A 194 11.32 -14.80 1.13
N GLY A 195 11.77 -15.04 2.36
CA GLY A 195 13.17 -15.30 2.71
C GLY A 195 13.27 -16.32 3.83
N THR A 196 14.46 -16.90 4.02
CA THR A 196 14.72 -17.83 5.12
C THR A 196 16.04 -17.49 5.80
N LYS A 197 16.04 -17.49 7.13
CA LYS A 197 17.23 -17.26 7.94
C LYS A 197 17.11 -18.01 9.26
N ASP A 198 18.20 -18.63 9.71
CA ASP A 198 18.29 -19.31 11.01
C ASP A 198 17.13 -20.31 11.26
N GLY A 199 16.72 -21.05 10.22
CA GLY A 199 15.61 -22.01 10.29
C GLY A 199 14.20 -21.39 10.32
N ILE A 200 14.09 -20.07 10.18
CA ILE A 200 12.84 -19.32 10.12
C ILE A 200 12.60 -18.85 8.69
N THR A 201 11.48 -19.26 8.11
CA THR A 201 10.98 -18.71 6.85
C THR A 201 10.04 -17.56 7.15
N ALA A 202 10.21 -16.44 6.46
CA ALA A 202 9.40 -15.24 6.62
C ALA A 202 8.88 -14.77 5.26
N ALA A 203 7.64 -14.26 5.25
CA ALA A 203 7.05 -13.58 4.11
C ALA A 203 6.52 -12.21 4.52
N ALA A 204 6.68 -11.20 3.66
CA ALA A 204 6.21 -9.85 3.95
C ALA A 204 5.88 -9.06 2.67
N SER A 205 4.99 -8.07 2.79
CA SER A 205 4.63 -7.19 1.65
C SER A 205 5.80 -6.35 1.12
N GLU A 206 6.78 -6.04 1.96
CA GLU A 206 7.99 -5.31 1.55
C GLU A 206 9.24 -5.91 2.17
N THR A 207 10.35 -5.76 1.45
CA THR A 207 11.69 -6.20 1.84
C THR A 207 12.16 -5.56 3.13
N CYS A 208 11.80 -4.31 3.41
CA CYS A 208 12.18 -3.59 4.61
C CYS A 208 11.72 -4.27 5.93
N ALA A 209 10.63 -5.04 5.88
CA ALA A 209 10.15 -5.83 7.02
C ALA A 209 11.03 -7.07 7.28
N LEU A 210 11.58 -7.68 6.22
CA LEU A 210 12.52 -8.79 6.29
C LEU A 210 13.90 -8.29 6.75
N GLU A 211 14.37 -7.19 6.18
CA GLU A 211 15.66 -6.56 6.50
C GLU A 211 15.73 -6.07 7.95
N THR A 212 14.62 -5.60 8.52
CA THR A 212 14.54 -5.24 9.95
C THR A 212 14.88 -6.43 10.87
N LEU A 213 14.64 -7.65 10.40
CA LEU A 213 15.03 -8.90 11.09
C LEU A 213 16.37 -9.45 10.60
N ASN A 214 17.16 -8.64 9.90
CA ASN A 214 18.42 -8.99 9.28
C ASN A 214 18.31 -10.16 8.28
N MET A 215 17.15 -10.34 7.63
CA MET A 215 16.97 -11.31 6.55
C MET A 215 17.28 -10.63 5.21
N THR A 216 18.47 -10.88 4.68
CA THR A 216 18.98 -10.25 3.44
C THR A 216 18.89 -11.16 2.22
N GLU A 217 18.65 -12.45 2.41
CA GLU A 217 18.40 -13.41 1.34
C GLU A 217 16.89 -13.66 1.22
N TYR A 218 16.29 -13.01 0.23
CA TYR A 218 14.87 -13.14 -0.09
C TYR A 218 14.67 -13.03 -1.60
N ARG A 219 13.51 -13.49 -2.07
CA ARG A 219 13.04 -13.30 -3.44
C ARG A 219 11.59 -12.83 -3.45
N GLN A 220 11.14 -12.32 -4.59
CA GLN A 220 9.71 -12.14 -4.83
C GLN A 220 8.99 -13.50 -4.76
N VAL A 221 7.79 -13.49 -4.22
CA VAL A 221 6.80 -14.55 -4.51
C VAL A 221 6.34 -14.31 -5.94
N GLU A 222 6.47 -15.30 -6.80
CA GLU A 222 6.17 -15.16 -8.22
C GLU A 222 4.66 -14.95 -8.46
N PRO A 223 4.25 -14.25 -9.54
CA PRO A 223 2.84 -14.14 -9.90
C PRO A 223 2.17 -15.52 -10.01
N GLY A 224 1.06 -15.70 -9.29
CA GLY A 224 0.32 -16.96 -9.21
C GLY A 224 0.98 -18.05 -8.35
N GLU A 225 2.10 -17.77 -7.67
CA GLU A 225 2.77 -18.73 -6.83
C GLU A 225 2.02 -18.97 -5.51
N VAL A 226 1.90 -20.24 -5.15
CA VAL A 226 1.39 -20.75 -3.88
C VAL A 226 2.49 -21.53 -3.19
N ILE A 227 3.02 -20.95 -2.11
CA ILE A 227 4.09 -21.53 -1.30
C ILE A 227 3.49 -22.08 0.00
N VAL A 228 3.81 -23.33 0.33
CA VAL A 228 3.45 -23.98 1.58
C VAL A 228 4.73 -24.30 2.35
N VAL A 229 4.81 -23.84 3.59
CA VAL A 229 5.96 -24.06 4.48
C VAL A 229 5.46 -24.77 5.73
N ASN A 230 6.02 -25.96 6.00
CA ASN A 230 5.73 -26.72 7.21
C ASN A 230 6.95 -27.57 7.64
N LYS A 231 6.77 -28.46 8.62
CA LYS A 231 7.85 -29.32 9.14
C LYS A 231 8.47 -30.26 8.09
N LYS A 232 7.79 -30.51 6.97
CA LYS A 232 8.32 -31.30 5.84
C LYS A 232 9.18 -30.47 4.89
N GLY A 233 9.21 -29.15 5.06
CA GLY A 233 9.94 -28.20 4.22
C GLY A 233 9.03 -27.24 3.47
N LEU A 234 9.62 -26.56 2.49
CA LEU A 234 8.95 -25.61 1.61
C LEU A 234 8.57 -26.30 0.30
N LYS A 235 7.32 -26.14 -0.12
CA LYS A 235 6.82 -26.58 -1.43
C LYS A 235 6.20 -25.38 -2.16
N SER A 236 6.60 -25.19 -3.41
CA SER A 236 6.02 -24.19 -4.31
C SER A 236 5.18 -24.86 -5.40
N SER A 237 4.10 -24.20 -5.79
CA SER A 237 3.18 -24.58 -6.87
C SER A 237 2.59 -23.31 -7.49
N PHE A 238 1.99 -23.43 -8.67
CA PHE A 238 1.47 -22.27 -9.40
C PHE A 238 0.00 -22.46 -9.76
N LEU A 239 -0.77 -21.38 -9.63
CA LEU A 239 -2.09 -21.26 -10.23
C LEU A 239 -1.98 -21.30 -11.75
N LYS A 240 -3.10 -21.56 -12.45
CA LYS A 240 -3.13 -21.41 -13.90
C LYS A 240 -2.80 -19.96 -14.26
N SER A 241 -1.75 -19.79 -15.06
CA SER A 241 -1.17 -18.48 -15.38
C SER A 241 -2.19 -17.56 -16.05
N SER A 242 -2.20 -16.28 -15.64
CA SER A 242 -2.54 -15.21 -16.57
C SER A 242 -1.32 -14.96 -17.46
N ASN A 243 -1.52 -14.64 -18.73
CA ASN A 243 -0.40 -14.38 -19.66
C ASN A 243 0.20 -12.97 -19.52
N SER A 244 -0.22 -12.18 -18.52
CA SER A 244 0.20 -10.78 -18.36
C SER A 244 0.46 -10.41 -16.89
N ILE A 245 1.71 -10.07 -16.59
CA ILE A 245 2.08 -9.46 -15.31
C ILE A 245 1.61 -8.00 -15.31
N SER A 246 1.09 -7.50 -14.18
CA SER A 246 0.53 -6.16 -14.04
C SER A 246 0.76 -5.58 -12.65
N GLN A 247 2.03 -5.46 -12.28
CA GLN A 247 2.51 -4.94 -11.00
C GLN A 247 2.05 -3.50 -10.77
N CYS A 248 1.66 -3.16 -9.55
CA CYS A 248 1.11 -1.84 -9.25
C CYS A 248 2.20 -0.75 -9.30
N ILE A 249 2.23 0.09 -10.34
CA ILE A 249 3.22 1.18 -10.46
C ILE A 249 3.16 2.19 -9.31
N PHE A 250 1.99 2.32 -8.67
CA PHE A 250 1.78 3.21 -7.54
C PHE A 250 2.56 2.80 -6.28
N GLU A 251 2.94 1.52 -6.14
CA GLU A 251 3.86 1.09 -5.09
C GLU A 251 5.19 1.84 -5.19
N LEU A 252 5.69 2.06 -6.41
CA LEU A 252 6.93 2.80 -6.66
C LEU A 252 6.74 4.32 -6.57
N ILE A 253 5.58 4.84 -6.99
CA ILE A 253 5.29 6.30 -6.94
C ILE A 253 5.17 6.80 -5.50
N TYR A 254 4.40 6.11 -4.66
CA TYR A 254 3.98 6.67 -3.37
C TYR A 254 4.03 5.69 -2.19
N PHE A 255 3.54 4.46 -2.36
CA PHE A 255 3.18 3.64 -1.20
C PHE A 255 4.31 2.90 -0.51
N ALA A 256 5.26 2.36 -1.28
CA ALA A 256 6.36 1.62 -0.70
C ALA A 256 7.31 2.55 0.06
N ARG A 257 7.98 2.01 1.06
CA ARG A 257 8.99 2.73 1.82
C ARG A 257 10.23 2.93 0.92
N PRO A 258 10.89 4.12 0.94
CA PRO A 258 12.01 4.38 0.03
C PRO A 258 13.21 3.43 0.16
N ASP A 259 13.44 2.86 1.34
CA ASP A 259 14.48 1.88 1.62
C ASP A 259 14.12 0.46 1.17
N SER A 260 12.87 0.20 0.78
CA SER A 260 12.47 -1.08 0.21
C SER A 260 12.94 -1.25 -1.24
N ARG A 261 13.20 -2.51 -1.60
CA ARG A 261 13.06 -2.99 -2.98
C ARG A 261 11.65 -3.51 -3.22
N VAL A 262 10.95 -3.00 -4.22
CA VAL A 262 9.60 -3.44 -4.62
C VAL A 262 9.61 -3.78 -6.10
N PHE A 263 9.17 -4.99 -6.45
CA PHE A 263 9.24 -5.50 -7.82
C PHE A 263 10.67 -5.50 -8.37
N ASP A 264 11.63 -5.84 -7.49
CA ASP A 264 13.08 -5.77 -7.71
C ASP A 264 13.65 -4.38 -8.07
N GLU A 265 12.81 -3.35 -8.04
CA GLU A 265 13.20 -1.95 -8.19
C GLU A 265 13.53 -1.30 -6.84
N SER A 266 14.56 -0.46 -6.81
CA SER A 266 14.81 0.41 -5.66
C SER A 266 13.76 1.53 -5.64
N VAL A 267 12.94 1.61 -4.59
CA VAL A 267 11.92 2.66 -4.48
C VAL A 267 12.56 4.05 -4.47
N HIS A 268 13.63 4.24 -3.66
CA HIS A 268 14.43 5.46 -3.66
C HIS A 268 14.96 5.82 -5.05
N GLY A 269 15.62 4.88 -5.72
CA GLY A 269 16.22 5.09 -7.05
C GLY A 269 15.17 5.44 -8.11
N THR A 270 14.05 4.73 -8.13
CA THR A 270 12.95 4.98 -9.06
C THR A 270 12.35 6.37 -8.87
N ARG A 271 12.09 6.80 -7.63
CA ARG A 271 11.55 8.14 -7.36
C ARG A 271 12.51 9.25 -7.75
N LYS A 272 13.82 9.07 -7.54
CA LYS A 272 14.83 10.00 -8.05
C LYS A 272 14.79 10.10 -9.58
N ARG A 273 14.67 8.97 -10.29
CA ARG A 273 14.52 8.96 -11.76
C ARG A 273 13.25 9.68 -12.21
N MET A 274 12.12 9.49 -11.51
CA MET A 274 10.88 10.24 -11.79
C MET A 274 11.08 11.76 -11.63
N GLY A 275 11.80 12.19 -10.60
CA GLY A 275 12.17 13.59 -10.38
C GLY A 275 13.05 14.17 -11.49
N ALA A 276 14.08 13.42 -11.93
CA ALA A 276 14.92 13.82 -13.04
C ALA A 276 14.14 13.90 -14.37
N ALA A 277 13.28 12.91 -14.64
CA ALA A 277 12.43 12.88 -15.82
C ALA A 277 11.43 14.05 -15.85
N LEU A 278 10.92 14.47 -14.68
CA LEU A 278 10.06 15.66 -14.57
C LEU A 278 10.77 16.93 -15.07
N TRP A 279 12.02 17.14 -14.64
CA TRP A 279 12.82 18.27 -15.11
C TRP A 279 13.02 18.23 -16.62
N GLU A 280 13.36 17.07 -17.19
CA GLU A 280 13.54 16.91 -18.64
C GLU A 280 12.29 17.25 -19.46
N CYS A 281 11.10 16.98 -18.91
CA CYS A 281 9.84 17.19 -19.63
C CYS A 281 9.41 18.65 -19.67
N ASP A 282 9.63 19.38 -18.59
CA ASP A 282 9.21 20.77 -18.45
C ASP A 282 10.22 21.56 -17.57
N PRO A 283 11.37 21.95 -18.16
CA PRO A 283 12.35 22.75 -17.45
C PRO A 283 11.78 24.11 -17.06
N VAL A 284 11.78 24.41 -15.75
CA VAL A 284 11.36 25.71 -15.23
C VAL A 284 12.47 26.33 -14.37
N LYS A 285 12.74 27.61 -14.57
CA LYS A 285 13.72 28.33 -13.74
C LYS A 285 13.14 28.54 -12.35
N GLY A 286 13.84 28.09 -11.33
CA GLY A 286 13.52 28.32 -9.93
C GLY A 286 14.78 28.56 -9.11
N ASP A 287 14.60 29.09 -7.90
CA ASP A 287 15.70 29.39 -6.99
C ASP A 287 15.94 28.22 -6.01
N VAL A 288 14.92 27.41 -5.76
CA VAL A 288 14.99 26.28 -4.83
C VAL A 288 13.95 25.20 -5.16
N VAL A 289 14.35 23.94 -5.05
CA VAL A 289 13.47 22.77 -5.11
C VAL A 289 13.06 22.40 -3.69
N VAL A 290 11.76 22.35 -3.43
CA VAL A 290 11.17 22.06 -2.13
C VAL A 290 10.27 20.83 -2.25
N PRO A 291 10.48 19.77 -1.46
CA PRO A 291 9.56 18.64 -1.44
C PRO A 291 8.30 18.96 -0.63
N VAL A 292 7.20 18.29 -0.96
CA VAL A 292 6.12 18.01 0.00
C VAL A 292 6.51 16.77 0.82
N PRO A 293 6.84 16.91 2.11
CA PRO A 293 7.35 15.79 2.88
C PRO A 293 6.23 14.84 3.36
N ASP A 294 6.47 13.54 3.45
CA ASP A 294 7.76 12.86 3.17
C ASP A 294 7.82 12.21 1.78
N SER A 295 6.69 12.08 1.10
CA SER A 295 6.58 11.31 -0.16
C SER A 295 7.33 11.96 -1.32
N GLY A 296 7.28 13.29 -1.42
CA GLY A 296 7.95 14.07 -2.48
C GLY A 296 9.47 14.15 -2.35
N ASN A 297 10.05 13.76 -1.21
CA ASN A 297 11.48 13.97 -0.91
C ASN A 297 12.42 13.39 -1.99
N ASN A 298 12.21 12.14 -2.38
CA ASN A 298 13.10 11.46 -3.33
C ASN A 298 12.99 12.04 -4.75
N ALA A 299 11.77 12.38 -5.18
CA ALA A 299 11.56 13.03 -6.47
C ALA A 299 12.15 14.45 -6.49
N ALA A 300 12.02 15.20 -5.40
CA ALA A 300 12.63 16.53 -5.26
C ALA A 300 14.16 16.47 -5.35
N ILE A 301 14.79 15.50 -4.69
CA ILE A 301 16.24 15.27 -4.79
C ILE A 301 16.63 14.98 -6.24
N GLY A 302 15.92 14.07 -6.92
CA GLY A 302 16.21 13.75 -8.32
C GLY A 302 16.02 14.95 -9.27
N TYR A 303 14.98 15.77 -9.03
CA TYR A 303 14.74 16.99 -9.78
C TYR A 303 15.87 18.02 -9.57
N ALA A 304 16.29 18.23 -8.32
CA ALA A 304 17.36 19.15 -7.96
C ALA A 304 18.70 18.75 -8.60
N GLU A 305 19.05 17.47 -8.52
CA GLU A 305 20.27 16.93 -9.14
C GLU A 305 20.27 17.09 -10.67
N ALA A 306 19.15 16.84 -11.33
CA ALA A 306 19.04 16.95 -12.79
C ALA A 306 18.99 18.40 -13.29
N SER A 307 18.39 19.30 -12.51
CA SER A 307 18.24 20.72 -12.87
C SER A 307 19.42 21.59 -12.47
N GLY A 308 20.20 21.17 -11.46
CA GLY A 308 21.21 21.99 -10.81
C GLY A 308 20.64 23.08 -9.88
N ILE A 309 19.32 23.11 -9.67
CA ILE A 309 18.66 24.02 -8.73
C ILE A 309 18.87 23.47 -7.30
N PRO A 310 19.24 24.30 -6.30
CA PRO A 310 19.44 23.83 -4.94
C PRO A 310 18.22 23.14 -4.36
N PHE A 311 18.40 22.01 -3.70
CA PHE A 311 17.39 21.39 -2.85
C PHE A 311 17.42 22.04 -1.46
N ASP A 312 16.24 22.35 -0.91
CA ASP A 312 16.11 22.78 0.49
C ASP A 312 14.77 22.33 1.08
N HIS A 313 14.71 22.21 2.40
CA HIS A 313 13.47 21.98 3.11
C HIS A 313 12.73 23.31 3.29
N GLY A 314 11.83 23.63 2.36
CA GLY A 314 10.88 24.76 2.49
C GLY A 314 9.63 24.42 3.31
N LEU A 315 9.37 23.13 3.54
CA LEU A 315 8.30 22.61 4.38
C LEU A 315 8.87 21.60 5.37
N THR A 316 8.43 21.67 6.63
CA THR A 316 8.73 20.67 7.65
C THR A 316 7.47 19.96 8.11
N ARG A 317 7.58 18.64 8.30
CA ARG A 317 6.49 17.80 8.80
C ARG A 317 6.50 17.77 10.32
N ASN A 318 5.34 17.96 10.93
CA ASN A 318 5.13 17.69 12.34
C ASN A 318 5.03 16.18 12.58
N HIS A 319 6.06 15.59 13.18
CA HIS A 319 6.12 14.15 13.47
C HIS A 319 5.12 13.69 14.54
N TYR A 320 4.54 14.62 15.31
CA TYR A 320 3.56 14.33 16.35
C TYR A 320 2.13 14.55 15.88
N ALA A 321 1.94 15.04 14.66
CA ALA A 321 0.62 15.16 14.07
C ALA A 321 0.04 13.76 13.84
N GLY A 322 -0.93 13.40 14.68
CA GLY A 322 -1.72 12.19 14.50
C GLY A 322 -2.60 12.26 13.25
N ARG A 323 -3.46 11.26 13.11
CA ARG A 323 -4.45 11.24 12.03
C ARG A 323 -5.45 12.37 12.19
N SER A 324 -5.80 13.01 11.07
CA SER A 324 -6.93 13.92 11.01
C SER A 324 -8.18 13.07 10.80
N PHE A 325 -9.16 13.18 11.70
CA PHE A 325 -10.51 12.68 11.43
C PHE A 325 -11.10 13.39 10.20
N ILE A 326 -12.16 12.83 9.62
CA ILE A 326 -12.90 13.48 8.54
C ILE A 326 -13.31 14.88 9.04
N MET A 327 -12.72 15.91 8.44
CA MET A 327 -12.96 17.30 8.81
C MET A 327 -14.09 17.84 7.92
N PRO A 328 -15.29 18.10 8.47
CA PRO A 328 -16.47 18.44 7.69
C PRO A 328 -16.38 19.81 7.03
N THR A 329 -15.52 20.72 7.50
CA THR A 329 -15.43 22.09 6.99
C THR A 329 -14.07 22.40 6.36
N THR A 330 -14.07 23.31 5.38
CA THR A 330 -12.84 23.83 4.74
C THR A 330 -11.86 24.41 5.76
N ALA A 331 -12.35 25.15 6.76
CA ALA A 331 -11.51 25.75 7.82
C ALA A 331 -10.79 24.68 8.67
N GLN A 332 -11.48 23.58 9.00
CA GLN A 332 -10.87 22.46 9.72
C GLN A 332 -9.86 21.69 8.86
N ARG A 333 -10.08 21.59 7.53
CA ARG A 333 -9.10 21.00 6.60
C ARG A 333 -7.84 21.85 6.50
N GLU A 334 -7.99 23.17 6.36
CA GLU A 334 -6.86 24.10 6.41
C GLU A 334 -6.06 23.97 7.70
N LEU A 335 -6.74 23.91 8.84
CA LEU A 335 -6.09 23.71 10.13
C LEU A 335 -5.35 22.36 10.17
N ALA A 336 -5.96 21.28 9.67
CA ALA A 336 -5.34 19.96 9.66
C ALA A 336 -4.05 19.91 8.83
N VAL A 337 -4.01 20.58 7.66
CA VAL A 337 -2.79 20.70 6.86
C VAL A 337 -1.75 21.57 7.58
N ARG A 338 -2.15 22.73 8.13
CA ARG A 338 -1.25 23.60 8.91
C ARG A 338 -0.68 22.93 10.16
N MET A 339 -1.40 21.99 10.78
CA MET A 339 -0.88 21.21 11.91
C MET A 339 0.16 20.18 11.48
N LYS A 340 0.11 19.70 10.23
CA LYS A 340 0.98 18.66 9.68
C LYS A 340 2.23 19.22 9.03
N LEU A 341 2.09 20.32 8.29
CA LEU A 341 3.15 20.89 7.47
C LEU A 341 3.32 22.36 7.85
N HIS A 342 4.56 22.80 7.99
CA HIS A 342 4.89 24.17 8.37
C HIS A 342 5.92 24.75 7.39
N PRO A 343 5.70 25.95 6.86
CA PRO A 343 6.67 26.60 5.99
C PRO A 343 7.90 27.07 6.78
N ILE A 344 9.08 26.91 6.20
CA ILE A 344 10.34 27.46 6.72
C ILE A 344 10.61 28.76 5.97
N ARG A 345 10.30 29.90 6.59
CA ARG A 345 10.29 31.22 5.94
C ARG A 345 11.64 31.59 5.33
N GLU A 346 12.72 31.26 6.02
CA GLU A 346 14.11 31.52 5.61
C GLU A 346 14.48 30.77 4.32
N ALA A 347 13.88 29.60 4.09
CA ALA A 347 14.12 28.80 2.90
C ALA A 347 13.32 29.31 1.69
N ILE A 348 12.20 30.02 1.90
CA ILE A 348 11.19 30.31 0.85
C ILE A 348 10.98 31.80 0.53
N ALA A 349 11.20 32.71 1.47
CA ALA A 349 10.84 34.12 1.28
C ALA A 349 11.62 34.77 0.14
N GLY A 350 10.90 35.41 -0.79
CA GLY A 350 11.43 36.08 -1.97
C GLY A 350 11.88 35.16 -3.10
N LYS A 351 11.74 33.84 -2.97
CA LYS A 351 12.24 32.85 -3.93
C LYS A 351 11.14 32.28 -4.84
N LYS A 352 11.54 31.88 -6.05
CA LYS A 352 10.77 31.05 -6.98
C LYS A 352 10.91 29.59 -6.58
N ILE A 353 9.83 29.01 -6.09
CA ILE A 353 9.81 27.66 -5.50
C ILE A 353 9.39 26.64 -6.56
N ILE A 354 10.19 25.59 -6.74
CA ILE A 354 9.75 24.37 -7.42
C ILE A 354 9.25 23.40 -6.35
N LEU A 355 7.94 23.34 -6.16
CA LEU A 355 7.29 22.45 -5.20
C LEU A 355 7.11 21.07 -5.85
N VAL A 356 7.74 20.04 -5.30
CA VAL A 356 7.65 18.67 -5.83
C VAL A 356 6.80 17.80 -4.91
N ASP A 357 5.75 17.20 -5.47
CA ASP A 357 4.83 16.31 -4.76
C ASP A 357 4.64 15.00 -5.57
N ASP A 358 4.13 13.94 -4.95
CA ASP A 358 4.05 12.64 -5.60
C ASP A 358 2.90 12.55 -6.61
N SER A 359 1.70 13.00 -6.24
CA SER A 359 0.48 12.85 -7.01
C SER A 359 -0.59 13.88 -6.63
N LEU A 360 -1.62 14.03 -7.47
CA LEU A 360 -2.73 14.95 -7.25
C LEU A 360 -4.07 14.26 -7.51
N VAL A 361 -4.97 14.33 -6.53
CA VAL A 361 -6.29 13.68 -6.58
C VAL A 361 -7.42 14.70 -6.79
N ARG A 362 -7.82 15.45 -5.74
CA ARG A 362 -8.85 16.50 -5.82
C ARG A 362 -8.27 17.92 -5.73
N GLY A 363 -7.01 18.06 -5.31
CA GLY A 363 -6.26 19.32 -5.29
C GLY A 363 -6.54 20.26 -4.11
N THR A 364 -7.34 19.83 -3.14
CA THR A 364 -7.63 20.59 -1.92
C THR A 364 -6.39 20.79 -1.05
N THR A 365 -5.56 19.76 -0.89
CA THR A 365 -4.31 19.84 -0.09
C THR A 365 -3.29 20.73 -0.78
N SER A 366 -3.08 20.56 -2.09
CA SER A 366 -2.12 21.36 -2.86
C SER A 366 -2.51 22.84 -2.88
N LYS A 367 -3.81 23.17 -2.94
CA LYS A 367 -4.29 24.55 -2.78
C LYS A 367 -3.89 25.18 -1.45
N ILE A 368 -4.00 24.42 -0.35
CA ILE A 368 -3.60 24.88 0.97
C ILE A 368 -2.08 25.06 1.04
N LEU A 369 -1.30 24.11 0.50
CA LEU A 369 0.16 24.17 0.50
C LEU A 369 0.71 25.35 -0.31
N VAL A 370 0.20 25.56 -1.53
CA VAL A 370 0.59 26.69 -2.37
C VAL A 370 0.28 28.02 -1.67
N LYS A 371 -0.91 28.14 -1.08
CA LYS A 371 -1.27 29.31 -0.28
C LYS A 371 -0.31 29.53 0.90
N MET A 372 0.00 28.48 1.66
CA MET A 372 0.94 28.57 2.79
C MET A 372 2.33 29.04 2.36
N LEU A 373 2.83 28.60 1.22
CA LEU A 373 4.12 29.04 0.68
C LEU A 373 4.08 30.51 0.24
N LYS A 374 3.00 30.93 -0.44
CA LYS A 374 2.79 32.33 -0.85
C LYS A 374 2.65 33.26 0.35
N ASP A 375 1.87 32.86 1.36
CA ASP A 375 1.70 33.62 2.62
C ASP A 375 3.03 33.77 3.38
N ALA A 376 3.93 32.78 3.27
CA ALA A 376 5.26 32.85 3.86
C ALA A 376 6.30 33.59 2.99
N GLY A 377 5.88 34.12 1.84
CA GLY A 377 6.65 35.07 1.03
C GLY A 377 7.28 34.51 -0.23
N ALA A 378 6.91 33.31 -0.70
CA ALA A 378 7.36 32.81 -2.01
C ALA A 378 6.90 33.76 -3.14
N SER A 379 7.80 34.06 -4.09
CA SER A 379 7.48 34.95 -5.23
C SER A 379 6.69 34.23 -6.30
N GLU A 380 7.06 32.97 -6.59
CA GLU A 380 6.39 32.07 -7.54
C GLU A 380 6.38 30.66 -6.94
N VAL A 381 5.34 29.88 -7.23
CA VAL A 381 5.23 28.48 -6.82
C VAL A 381 4.88 27.62 -8.03
N HIS A 382 5.82 26.80 -8.49
CA HIS A 382 5.67 25.87 -9.60
C HIS A 382 5.51 24.45 -9.04
N LEU A 383 4.30 23.89 -9.12
CA LEU A 383 4.03 22.52 -8.68
C LEU A 383 4.47 21.51 -9.75
N ARG A 384 5.25 20.50 -9.35
CA ARG A 384 5.72 19.40 -10.20
C ARG A 384 5.35 18.06 -9.54
N LEU A 385 4.58 17.24 -10.26
CA LEU A 385 4.00 16.01 -9.74
C LEU A 385 4.70 14.80 -10.35
N SER A 386 5.35 13.98 -9.53
CA SER A 386 6.16 12.83 -10.01
C SER A 386 5.33 11.65 -10.50
N SER A 387 4.02 11.82 -10.61
CA SER A 387 3.10 10.91 -11.27
C SER A 387 2.40 11.58 -12.47
N PRO A 388 1.90 10.77 -13.42
CA PRO A 388 0.91 11.22 -14.37
C PRO A 388 -0.39 11.66 -13.71
N GLU A 389 -1.25 12.30 -14.50
CA GLU A 389 -2.59 12.68 -14.11
C GLU A 389 -3.44 11.45 -13.73
N LEU A 390 -3.99 11.46 -12.53
CA LEU A 390 -4.97 10.47 -12.10
C LEU A 390 -6.32 10.75 -12.77
N LYS A 391 -6.74 9.84 -13.66
CA LYS A 391 -7.98 9.98 -14.45
C LYS A 391 -8.98 8.86 -14.21
N TRP A 392 -8.55 7.76 -13.61
CA TRP A 392 -9.34 6.55 -13.42
C TRP A 392 -9.21 6.02 -11.99
N PRO A 393 -10.30 5.46 -11.41
CA PRO A 393 -10.24 4.80 -10.11
C PRO A 393 -9.32 3.57 -10.15
N CYS A 394 -8.99 3.01 -8.99
CA CYS A 394 -8.28 1.73 -8.90
C CYS A 394 -9.21 0.68 -8.31
N PHE A 395 -9.23 -0.51 -8.91
CA PHE A 395 -10.02 -1.66 -8.45
C PHE A 395 -9.16 -2.76 -7.83
N PHE A 396 -7.86 -2.51 -7.70
CA PHE A 396 -6.85 -3.50 -7.27
C PHE A 396 -6.31 -3.19 -5.88
N GLY A 397 -7.06 -2.39 -5.10
CA GLY A 397 -6.75 -2.04 -3.73
C GLY A 397 -5.98 -0.74 -3.59
N ILE A 398 -6.26 0.28 -4.40
CA ILE A 398 -5.93 1.68 -4.05
C ILE A 398 -7.26 2.41 -4.01
N ASP A 399 -7.52 3.16 -2.96
CA ASP A 399 -8.71 4.01 -2.80
C ASP A 399 -8.50 5.31 -3.57
N ILE A 400 -8.51 5.20 -4.89
CA ILE A 400 -8.64 6.34 -5.80
C ILE A 400 -10.14 6.63 -5.92
N PRO A 401 -10.59 7.88 -5.71
CA PRO A 401 -11.99 8.23 -5.74
C PRO A 401 -12.59 8.09 -7.15
N THR A 402 -13.89 8.36 -7.27
CA THR A 402 -14.60 8.23 -8.54
C THR A 402 -14.05 9.19 -9.60
N ARG A 403 -14.27 8.87 -10.89
CA ARG A 403 -13.81 9.72 -12.00
C ARG A 403 -14.22 11.19 -11.85
N GLN A 404 -15.43 11.44 -11.36
CA GLN A 404 -15.99 12.79 -11.21
C GLN A 404 -15.27 13.62 -10.13
N GLU A 405 -14.69 12.95 -9.13
CA GLU A 405 -13.97 13.60 -8.04
C GLU A 405 -12.50 13.91 -8.37
N LEU A 406 -11.96 13.29 -9.44
CA LEU A 406 -10.58 13.51 -9.86
C LEU A 406 -10.45 14.84 -10.62
N ILE A 407 -9.63 15.75 -10.10
CA ILE A 407 -9.50 17.11 -10.65
C ILE A 407 -9.06 17.09 -12.11
N SER A 408 -8.17 16.17 -12.48
CA SER A 408 -7.63 16.01 -13.84
C SER A 408 -8.64 15.50 -14.88
N ASN A 409 -9.85 15.12 -14.46
CA ASN A 409 -10.96 14.84 -15.39
C ASN A 409 -11.81 16.09 -15.71
N SER A 410 -11.63 17.17 -14.95
CA SER A 410 -12.43 18.40 -15.07
C SER A 410 -11.60 19.65 -15.37
N LYS A 411 -10.27 19.57 -15.30
CA LYS A 411 -9.33 20.68 -15.45
C LYS A 411 -8.05 20.23 -16.15
N THR A 412 -7.56 21.06 -17.05
CA THR A 412 -6.21 21.02 -17.60
C THR A 412 -5.18 21.44 -16.54
N PRO A 413 -3.89 21.12 -16.70
CA PRO A 413 -2.84 21.58 -15.78
C PRO A 413 -2.83 23.10 -15.54
N GLN A 414 -3.13 23.90 -16.57
CA GLN A 414 -3.26 25.35 -16.47
C GLN A 414 -4.42 25.76 -15.56
N GLU A 415 -5.62 25.19 -15.79
CA GLU A 415 -6.79 25.44 -14.95
C GLU A 415 -6.60 24.92 -13.52
N ILE A 416 -5.83 23.85 -13.32
CA ILE A 416 -5.44 23.36 -11.98
C ILE A 416 -4.54 24.41 -11.31
N ALA A 417 -3.55 24.95 -12.01
CA ALA A 417 -2.65 25.99 -11.48
C ALA A 417 -3.45 27.20 -10.99
N GLU A 418 -4.38 27.70 -11.81
CA GLU A 418 -5.29 28.79 -11.43
C GLU A 418 -6.14 28.42 -10.21
N TYR A 419 -6.72 27.21 -10.19
CA TYR A 419 -7.59 26.74 -9.11
C TYR A 419 -6.87 26.66 -7.75
N ILE A 420 -5.62 26.18 -7.74
CA ILE A 420 -4.81 26.04 -6.52
C ILE A 420 -4.00 27.30 -6.19
N GLY A 421 -3.94 28.27 -7.11
CA GLY A 421 -3.17 29.50 -6.97
C GLY A 421 -1.67 29.36 -7.23
N ALA A 422 -1.25 28.32 -7.96
CA ALA A 422 0.14 28.09 -8.36
C ALA A 422 0.44 28.84 -9.66
N ASP A 423 1.72 29.11 -9.90
CA ASP A 423 2.22 29.79 -11.10
C ASP A 423 2.32 28.83 -12.30
N SER A 424 2.54 27.54 -12.03
CA SER A 424 2.37 26.47 -13.02
C SER A 424 2.19 25.12 -12.34
N VAL A 425 1.55 24.18 -13.03
CA VAL A 425 1.43 22.78 -12.62
C VAL A 425 1.87 21.90 -13.78
N MET A 426 2.67 20.88 -13.50
CA MET A 426 3.00 19.84 -14.47
C MET A 426 3.03 18.46 -13.82
N PHE A 427 2.58 17.46 -14.58
CA PHE A 427 2.55 16.05 -14.23
C PHE A 427 3.57 15.29 -15.06
N LEU A 428 4.21 14.26 -14.50
CA LEU A 428 5.11 13.40 -15.26
C LEU A 428 4.32 12.65 -16.35
N PRO A 429 4.66 12.76 -17.64
CA PRO A 429 3.95 12.01 -18.69
C PRO A 429 4.07 10.48 -18.48
N VAL A 430 3.02 9.73 -18.83
CA VAL A 430 3.00 8.26 -18.66
C VAL A 430 4.19 7.58 -19.35
N GLU A 431 4.56 8.02 -20.55
CA GLU A 431 5.70 7.45 -21.29
C GLU A 431 7.04 7.71 -20.59
N LYS A 432 7.16 8.84 -19.90
CA LYS A 432 8.35 9.18 -19.10
C LYS A 432 8.39 8.45 -17.77
N LEU A 433 7.23 8.19 -17.17
CA LEU A 433 7.12 7.27 -16.04
C LEU A 433 7.57 5.85 -16.43
N LYS A 434 7.15 5.35 -17.61
CA LYS A 434 7.58 4.03 -18.12
C LYS A 434 9.11 3.94 -18.26
N SER A 435 9.79 5.00 -18.71
CA SER A 435 11.25 5.01 -18.77
C SER A 435 11.96 5.04 -17.42
N CYS A 436 11.24 5.26 -16.31
CA CYS A 436 11.82 5.27 -14.96
C CYS A 436 11.90 3.88 -14.31
N VAL A 437 11.34 2.84 -14.94
CA VAL A 437 11.29 1.47 -14.42
C VAL A 437 11.77 0.46 -15.46
N SER A 438 12.36 -0.65 -15.01
CA SER A 438 12.67 -1.81 -15.84
C SER A 438 11.40 -2.57 -16.21
N GLU A 439 11.36 -3.19 -17.39
CA GLU A 439 10.22 -4.03 -17.82
C GLU A 439 8.88 -3.31 -17.69
N SER A 440 8.81 -2.08 -18.20
CA SER A 440 7.65 -1.19 -18.05
C SER A 440 6.31 -1.82 -18.50
N ASP A 441 6.35 -2.81 -19.40
CA ASP A 441 5.21 -3.59 -19.87
C ASP A 441 4.59 -4.49 -18.79
N LYS A 442 5.30 -4.77 -17.70
CA LYS A 442 4.82 -5.56 -16.56
C LYS A 442 4.07 -4.76 -15.51
N TYR A 443 3.87 -3.46 -15.71
CA TYR A 443 3.19 -2.59 -14.74
C TYR A 443 1.76 -2.22 -15.16
N CYS A 444 0.89 -2.10 -14.16
CA CYS A 444 -0.46 -1.58 -14.32
C CYS A 444 -0.45 -0.04 -14.31
N TYR A 445 -0.91 0.57 -15.40
CA TYR A 445 -1.08 2.03 -15.55
C TYR A 445 -2.56 2.47 -15.57
N ALA A 446 -3.48 1.57 -15.23
CA ALA A 446 -4.92 1.77 -15.41
C ALA A 446 -5.45 3.07 -14.78
N CYS A 447 -4.87 3.51 -13.65
CA CYS A 447 -5.24 4.75 -12.96
C CYS A 447 -5.04 6.02 -13.84
N PHE A 448 -4.17 5.94 -14.84
CA PHE A 448 -3.84 7.02 -15.77
C PHE A 448 -4.57 6.87 -17.11
N CYS A 449 -4.63 5.65 -17.66
CA CYS A 449 -5.13 5.40 -19.03
C CYS A 449 -6.52 4.74 -19.09
N GLY A 450 -6.98 4.06 -18.04
CA GLY A 450 -8.25 3.34 -18.02
C GLY A 450 -8.22 1.94 -18.61
N ASP A 451 -7.05 1.49 -19.05
CA ASP A 451 -6.85 0.13 -19.55
C ASP A 451 -6.58 -0.80 -18.36
N TYR A 452 -7.62 -1.48 -17.89
CA TYR A 452 -7.54 -2.38 -16.75
C TYR A 452 -7.13 -3.79 -17.22
N PRO A 453 -6.06 -4.37 -16.66
CA PRO A 453 -5.57 -5.70 -17.07
C PRO A 453 -6.49 -6.86 -16.67
N VAL A 454 -7.43 -6.62 -15.75
CA VAL A 454 -8.45 -7.57 -15.32
C VAL A 454 -9.79 -6.85 -15.32
N LYS A 455 -10.87 -7.56 -15.66
CA LYS A 455 -12.22 -7.01 -15.59
C LYS A 455 -12.51 -6.55 -14.16
N ALA A 456 -13.03 -5.33 -14.06
CA ALA A 456 -13.50 -4.75 -12.82
C ALA A 456 -14.96 -4.36 -13.00
N GLU A 457 -15.80 -4.79 -12.07
CA GLU A 457 -17.23 -4.48 -12.02
C GLU A 457 -17.53 -3.38 -10.99
#